data_AF-A0A534M0J0-F1
#
_entry.id   AF-A0A534M0J0-F1
#
_cell.length_a   1.000
_cell.length_b   1.000
_cell.length_c   1.000
_cell.angle_alpha   90.00
_cell.angle_beta   90.00
_cell.angle_gamma   90.00
#
_symmetry.space_group_name_H-M   'P 1'
#
loop_
_entity.id
_entity.type
_entity.pdbx_description
1 polymer ?
#
loop_
_entity_poly.entity_id
_entity_poly.type
_entity_poly.pdbx_seq_one_letter_code
_entity_poly.pdbx_strand_id
1 'polypeptide(L)' 'MTKQEIAVESSTAQSLAAEASSRGKTLYAFTNQILDVALRVFGQGGDGSEILPAWKSYRMTKDIEGVPFLPRSLVWK' A
#
# COMPACT_ATOMS: atom_id res chain seq x y z
N MET A 1 12.65 13.72 -17.70
CA MET A 1 12.72 12.97 -16.42
C MET A 1 14.05 12.24 -16.37
N THR A 2 14.78 12.35 -15.26
CA THR A 2 16.08 11.68 -15.09
C THR A 2 15.86 10.34 -14.40
N LYS A 3 16.31 9.25 -15.02
CA LYS A 3 16.27 7.92 -14.40
C LYS A 3 17.35 7.86 -13.31
N GLN A 4 16.99 7.31 -12.16
CA GLN A 4 17.91 7.04 -11.05
C GLN A 4 17.99 5.53 -10.84
N GLU A 5 19.16 5.04 -10.46
CA GLU A 5 19.37 3.63 -10.13
C GLU A 5 19.24 3.45 -8.62
N ILE A 6 18.36 2.54 -8.20
CA ILE A 6 18.16 2.17 -6.80
C ILE A 6 18.42 0.66 -6.71
N ALA A 7 19.43 0.29 -5.93
CA ALA A 7 19.71 -1.11 -5.64
C ALA A 7 18.63 -1.68 -4.73
N VAL A 8 18.12 -2.85 -5.09
CA VAL A 8 17.15 -3.63 -4.31
C VAL A 8 17.54 -5.09 -4.32
N GLU A 9 17.11 -5.84 -3.31
CA GLU A 9 17.29 -7.29 -3.27
C GLU A 9 16.68 -7.99 -4.49
N SER A 10 17.33 -9.05 -4.96
CA SER A 10 16.90 -9.80 -6.15
C SER A 10 15.47 -10.34 -6.00
N SER A 11 15.12 -10.85 -4.82
CA SER A 11 13.77 -11.33 -4.50
C SER A 11 12.72 -10.23 -4.60
N THR A 12 13.05 -9.02 -4.16
CA THR A 12 12.18 -7.84 -4.25
C THR A 12 12.01 -7.41 -5.71
N ALA A 13 13.10 -7.38 -6.49
CA ALA A 13 13.05 -7.05 -7.92
C ALA A 13 12.16 -8.03 -8.70
N GLN A 14 12.29 -9.34 -8.42
CA GLN A 14 11.47 -10.38 -9.04
C GLN A 14 9.99 -10.21 -8.68
N SER A 15 9.69 -9.95 -7.40
CA SER A 15 8.32 -9.73 -6.93
C SER A 15 7.68 -8.49 -7.57
N LEU A 16 8.44 -7.39 -7.69
CA LEU A 16 8.00 -6.18 -8.39
C LEU A 16 7.72 -6.45 -9.87
N ALA A 17 8.59 -7.22 -10.54
CA ALA A 17 8.43 -7.55 -11.95
C ALA A 17 7.19 -8.43 -12.20
N ALA A 18 6.94 -9.42 -11.32
CA ALA A 18 5.76 -10.27 -11.39
C ALA A 18 4.46 -9.46 -11.21
N GLU A 19 4.40 -8.59 -10.20
CA GLU A 19 3.23 -7.72 -9.94
C GLU A 19 3.03 -6.66 -11.03
N ALA A 20 4.10 -6.10 -11.58
CA ALA A 20 3.99 -5.17 -12.71
C ALA A 20 3.36 -5.88 -13.93
N SER A 21 3.84 -7.10 -14.22
CA SER A 21 3.36 -7.91 -15.33
C SER A 21 1.90 -8.32 -15.17
N SER A 22 1.49 -8.77 -13.97
CA SER A 22 0.09 -9.15 -13.70
C SER A 22 -0.90 -7.99 -13.85
N ARG A 23 -0.40 -6.74 -13.74
CA ARG A 23 -1.18 -5.50 -13.86
C ARG A 23 -1.04 -4.82 -15.22
N GLY A 24 -0.33 -5.43 -16.18
CA GLY A 24 -0.10 -4.86 -17.51
C GLY A 24 0.72 -3.55 -17.47
N LYS A 25 1.60 -3.38 -16.47
CA LYS A 25 2.45 -2.20 -16.30
C LYS A 25 3.91 -2.54 -16.53
N THR A 26 4.68 -1.56 -16.98
CA THR A 26 6.15 -1.69 -16.98
C THR A 26 6.66 -1.67 -15.55
N LEU A 27 7.77 -2.38 -15.28
CA LEU A 27 8.43 -2.37 -13.97
C LEU A 27 8.71 -0.93 -13.52
N TYR A 28 9.20 -0.07 -14.42
CA TYR A 28 9.44 1.34 -14.13
C TYR A 28 8.16 2.07 -13.66
N ALA A 29 7.06 1.97 -14.41
CA ALA A 29 5.82 2.67 -14.06
C ALA A 29 5.23 2.15 -12.74
N PHE A 30 5.28 0.84 -12.53
CA PHE A 30 4.76 0.22 -11.32
C PHE A 30 5.59 0.59 -10.08
N THR A 31 6.93 0.53 -10.17
CA THR A 31 7.82 0.92 -9.08
C THR A 31 7.63 2.38 -8.68
N ASN A 32 7.57 3.30 -9.67
CA ASN A 32 7.34 4.72 -9.36
C ASN A 32 5.98 4.96 -8.69
N GLN A 33 4.94 4.24 -9.11
CA GLN A 33 3.64 4.33 -8.47
C GLN A 33 3.68 3.85 -7.01
N ILE A 34 4.34 2.73 -6.72
CA ILE A 34 4.49 2.24 -5.34
C ILE A 34 5.23 3.26 -4.48
N LEU A 35 6.34 3.80 -4.99
CA LEU A 35 7.15 4.77 -4.27
C LEU A 35 6.38 6.07 -4.00
N ASP A 36 5.62 6.58 -4.99
CA ASP A 36 4.78 7.77 -4.81
C ASP A 36 3.74 7.57 -3.69
N VAL A 37 3.07 6.41 -3.66
CA VAL A 37 2.09 6.10 -2.60
C VAL A 37 2.77 5.98 -1.24
N ALA A 38 3.89 5.25 -1.15
CA ALA A 38 4.62 5.07 0.11
C ALA A 38 5.13 6.42 0.66
N LEU A 39 5.71 7.26 -0.19
CA LEU A 39 6.21 8.59 0.19
C LEU A 39 5.09 9.50 0.69
N ARG A 40 3.87 9.41 0.15
CA ARG A 40 2.71 10.15 0.66
C ARG A 40 2.29 9.69 2.04
N VAL A 41 2.32 8.37 2.31
CA VAL A 41 2.04 7.83 3.65
C VAL A 41 3.05 8.35 4.65
N PHE A 42 4.35 8.27 4.32
CA PHE A 42 5.42 8.82 5.16
C PHE A 42 5.29 10.33 5.37
N GLY A 43 4.91 11.08 4.33
CA GLY A 43 4.70 12.52 4.40
C GLY A 43 3.53 12.94 5.31
N GLN A 44 2.61 12.02 5.62
CA GLN A 44 1.51 12.25 6.57
C GLN A 44 1.83 11.73 7.98
N GLY A 45 3.06 11.29 8.22
CA GLY A 45 3.50 10.75 9.52
C GLY A 45 3.16 9.28 9.74
N GLY A 46 2.70 8.56 8.72
CA GLY A 46 2.50 7.11 8.77
C GLY A 46 3.80 6.35 8.54
N ASP A 47 3.79 5.04 8.83
CA ASP A 47 4.93 4.14 8.67
C ASP A 47 4.66 2.98 7.69
N GLY A 48 5.73 2.39 7.16
CA GLY A 48 5.66 1.32 6.17
C GLY A 48 5.05 0.05 6.74
N SER A 49 5.25 -0.20 8.05
CA SER A 49 4.64 -1.31 8.78
C SER A 49 3.11 -1.16 8.91
N GLU A 50 2.57 0.05 8.76
CA GLU A 50 1.15 0.34 8.91
C GLU A 50 0.37 0.16 7.59
N ILE A 51 1.05 0.21 6.44
CA ILE A 51 0.42 0.17 5.11
C ILE A 51 -0.43 -1.11 4.94
N LEU A 52 0.15 -2.28 5.22
CA LEU A 52 -0.55 -3.55 5.03
C LEU A 52 -1.69 -3.77 6.04
N PRO A 53 -1.50 -3.55 7.37
CA PRO A 53 -2.59 -3.57 8.33
C PRO A 53 -3.74 -2.61 7.97
N ALA A 54 -3.43 -1.36 7.60
CA ALA A 54 -4.44 -0.37 7.22
C ALA A 54 -5.25 -0.83 6.00
N TRP A 55 -4.59 -1.38 4.96
CA TRP A 55 -5.28 -1.92 3.79
C TRP A 55 -6.19 -3.10 4.14
N LYS A 56 -5.76 -4.01 5.02
CA LYS A 56 -6.60 -5.14 5.46
C LYS A 56 -7.84 -4.65 6.22
N SER A 57 -7.68 -3.71 7.15
CA SER A 57 -8.80 -3.10 7.88
C SER A 57 -9.78 -2.39 6.94
N TYR A 58 -9.28 -1.68 5.92
CA TYR A 58 -10.11 -1.05 4.90
C TYR A 58 -10.90 -2.08 4.05
N ARG A 59 -10.27 -3.19 3.65
CA ARG A 59 -10.95 -4.27 2.91
C ARG A 59 -12.07 -4.89 3.76
N MET A 60 -11.79 -5.21 5.01
CA MET A 60 -12.79 -5.77 5.92
C MET A 60 -13.98 -4.83 6.14
N THR A 61 -13.73 -3.53 6.33
CA THR A 61 -14.82 -2.54 6.50
C THR A 61 -15.65 -2.36 5.23
N LYS A 62 -15.05 -2.49 4.04
CA LYS A 62 -15.78 -2.50 2.77
C LYS A 62 -16.65 -3.74 2.59
N ASP A 63 -16.16 -4.90 2.98
CA ASP A 63 -16.88 -6.18 2.83
C ASP A 63 -18.07 -6.29 3.82
N ILE A 64 -18.11 -5.47 4.87
CA ILE A 64 -19.16 -5.48 5.92
C ILE A 64 -20.32 -4.51 5.63
N GLU A 65 -20.38 -3.86 4.45
CA GLU A 65 -21.37 -2.81 4.15
C GLU A 65 -21.43 -1.74 5.27
N GLY A 66 -20.31 -1.05 5.51
CA GLY A 66 -20.37 0.32 6.04
C GLY A 66 -20.90 0.50 7.46
N VAL A 67 -20.98 -0.53 8.29
CA VAL A 67 -21.11 -0.30 9.74
C VAL A 67 -19.72 -0.06 10.28
N PRO A 68 -19.35 1.18 10.68
CA PRO A 68 -18.10 1.38 11.38
C PRO A 68 -18.16 0.47 12.61
N PHE A 69 -17.17 -0.41 12.75
CA PHE A 69 -16.97 -1.18 13.96
C PHE A 69 -16.55 -0.20 15.07
N LEU A 70 -17.48 0.64 15.51
CA LEU A 70 -17.38 1.34 16.77
C LEU A 70 -17.44 0.22 17.81
N PRO A 71 -16.38 0.03 18.62
CA PRO A 71 -16.47 -0.86 19.76
C PRO A 71 -17.73 -0.48 20.53
N ARG A 72 -18.57 -1.47 20.88
CA ARG A 72 -19.82 -1.22 21.64
C ARG A 72 -19.60 -0.50 22.98
N SER A 73 -18.36 -0.31 23.40
CA SER A 73 -17.99 0.55 24.54
C SER A 73 -18.03 2.06 24.24
N LEU A 74 -18.24 2.49 22.99
CA LEU A 74 -18.32 3.90 22.59
C LEU A 74 -19.71 4.32 22.07
N VAL A 75 -20.67 3.38 22.03
CA VAL A 75 -22.08 3.67 21.75
C VAL A 75 -22.86 3.46 23.05
N TRP A 76 -23.14 4.58 23.72
CA TRP A 76 -23.89 4.77 24.98
C TRP A 76 -23.13 4.62 26.30
N LYS A 77 -22.80 5.77 26.89
CA LYS A 77 -23.65 6.37 27.94
C LYS A 77 -23.72 7.89 27.76
#